data_AF-A0A0K8T3Z4-F1
#
_entry.id   AF-A0A0K8T3Z4-F1
#
_cell.length_a   1.000
_cell.length_b   1.000
_cell.length_c   1.000
_cell.angle_alpha   90.00
_cell.angle_beta   90.00
_cell.angle_gamma   90.00
#
_symmetry.space_group_name_H-M   'P 1'
#
loop_
_entity.id
_entity.type
_entity.pdbx_description
1 polymer ?
#
loop_
_entity_poly.entity_id
_entity_poly.type
_entity_poly.pdbx_seq_one_letter_code
_entity_poly.pdbx_strand_id
1 'polypeptide(L)'
;MRILLLTFFLAAATSATASRIEIDIEELLEMVPYEQMVNLGMEYAIADPQVKSLMQYISGDKFKENVLSLQSSPQFVHLAEVSSTYHIDAFSLANKFNSALDLPPLSYKIAYTREKRSPGDGVAGLVKEAAELTPLEEMKVAYKYKVDHNPELKLLMSKLLSGEAKQVLEPIFKSKPFQDTKHDLKEMGIPLDQLEEMLVGHLHKFFDLNAKVEPLSVPQTN
;
A
#
# COMPACT_ATOMS: atom_id res chain seq x y z
N MET A 1 6.00 4.55 14.33
CA MET A 1 6.99 4.91 13.28
C MET A 1 7.96 3.78 12.89
N ARG A 2 7.56 2.49 12.95
CA ARG A 2 8.41 1.36 12.50
C ARG A 2 7.82 0.60 11.29
N ILE A 3 6.57 0.85 10.88
CA ILE A 3 5.82 -0.09 10.01
C ILE A 3 5.00 0.62 8.90
N LEU A 4 5.26 1.91 8.62
CA LEU A 4 4.73 2.62 7.43
C LEU A 4 5.34 2.15 6.09
N LEU A 5 6.18 1.12 6.11
CA LEU A 5 7.01 0.64 4.99
C LEU A 5 6.24 -0.21 3.97
N LEU A 6 5.05 -0.71 4.32
CA LEU A 6 4.40 -1.80 3.58
C LEU A 6 3.25 -1.38 2.66
N THR A 7 2.76 -0.15 2.75
CA THR A 7 1.61 0.31 1.94
C THR A 7 1.99 0.94 0.61
N PHE A 8 3.26 1.36 0.42
CA PHE A 8 3.68 2.11 -0.77
C PHE A 8 4.06 1.22 -1.97
N PHE A 9 4.17 -0.10 -1.78
CA PHE A 9 4.64 -1.04 -2.82
C PHE A 9 3.51 -1.74 -3.61
N LEU A 10 2.24 -1.55 -3.24
CA LEU A 10 1.18 -2.50 -3.61
C LEU A 10 0.25 -2.07 -4.76
N ALA A 11 0.63 -1.12 -5.61
CA ALA A 11 -0.23 -0.77 -6.74
C ALA A 11 0.57 -0.36 -7.96
N ALA A 12 1.12 -1.33 -8.69
CA ALA A 12 1.58 -1.14 -10.07
C ALA A 12 2.17 -2.42 -10.72
N ALA A 13 1.57 -3.59 -10.63
CA ALA A 13 2.05 -4.74 -11.40
C ALA A 13 0.95 -5.08 -12.43
N THR A 14 1.15 -4.63 -13.68
CA THR A 14 0.94 -5.50 -14.86
C THR A 14 2.00 -5.24 -15.93
N SER A 15 2.73 -6.28 -16.39
CA SER A 15 3.45 -6.23 -17.67
C SER A 15 3.69 -7.63 -18.27
N ALA A 16 3.83 -7.72 -19.59
CA ALA A 16 4.06 -8.96 -20.34
C ALA A 16 5.48 -9.58 -20.16
N THR A 17 6.31 -8.98 -19.29
CA THR A 17 7.63 -9.47 -18.87
C THR A 17 7.78 -9.41 -17.34
N ALA A 18 6.66 -9.53 -16.62
CA ALA A 18 6.65 -9.43 -15.17
C ALA A 18 7.55 -10.50 -14.54
N SER A 19 8.36 -10.10 -13.55
CA SER A 19 9.13 -11.07 -12.77
C SER A 19 8.19 -12.04 -12.05
N ARG A 20 8.68 -13.21 -11.62
CA ARG A 20 7.84 -14.16 -10.89
C ARG A 20 7.30 -13.54 -9.60
N ILE A 21 8.06 -12.64 -8.97
CA ILE A 21 7.63 -11.83 -7.82
C ILE A 21 6.49 -10.89 -8.20
N GLU A 22 6.61 -10.17 -9.31
CA GLU A 22 5.55 -9.27 -9.78
C GLU A 22 4.24 -10.03 -10.01
N ILE A 23 4.28 -11.18 -10.70
CA ILE A 23 3.10 -12.05 -10.89
C ILE A 23 2.50 -12.49 -9.55
N ASP A 24 3.34 -12.91 -8.60
CA ASP A 24 2.86 -13.36 -7.29
C ASP A 24 2.20 -12.22 -6.48
N ILE A 25 2.65 -10.98 -6.65
CA ILE A 25 2.03 -9.78 -6.06
C ILE A 25 0.74 -9.42 -6.81
N GLU A 26 0.72 -9.50 -8.14
CA GLU A 26 -0.48 -9.26 -8.98
C GLU A 26 -1.63 -10.17 -8.56
N GLU A 27 -1.37 -11.48 -8.46
CA GLU A 27 -2.38 -12.45 -8.06
C GLU A 27 -2.94 -12.19 -6.65
N LEU A 28 -2.13 -11.63 -5.73
CA LEU A 28 -2.62 -11.20 -4.41
C LEU A 28 -3.50 -9.96 -4.52
N LEU A 29 -3.14 -9.00 -5.39
CA LEU A 29 -3.90 -7.78 -5.62
C LEU A 29 -5.25 -8.03 -6.30
N GLU A 30 -5.32 -9.01 -7.19
CA GLU A 30 -6.57 -9.41 -7.85
C GLU A 30 -7.61 -9.96 -6.87
N MET A 31 -7.20 -10.40 -5.68
CA MET A 31 -8.12 -10.82 -4.61
C MET A 31 -8.88 -9.63 -3.99
N VAL A 32 -8.36 -8.41 -4.09
CA VAL A 32 -9.03 -7.22 -3.58
C VAL A 32 -10.26 -6.94 -4.44
N PRO A 33 -11.46 -6.78 -3.86
CA PRO A 33 -12.67 -6.51 -4.63
C PRO A 33 -12.69 -5.06 -5.14
N TYR A 34 -11.90 -4.79 -6.19
CA TYR A 34 -11.60 -3.45 -6.70
C TYR A 34 -12.86 -2.63 -6.99
N GLU A 35 -13.86 -3.21 -7.65
CA GLU A 35 -15.12 -2.52 -7.92
C GLU A 35 -15.84 -2.08 -6.64
N GLN A 36 -15.82 -2.90 -5.59
CA GLN A 36 -16.44 -2.56 -4.30
C GLN A 36 -15.64 -1.46 -3.59
N MET A 37 -14.30 -1.49 -3.67
CA MET A 37 -13.43 -0.46 -3.12
C MET A 37 -13.66 0.90 -3.79
N VAL A 38 -13.77 0.92 -5.12
CA VAL A 38 -14.06 2.13 -5.89
C VAL A 38 -15.43 2.68 -5.50
N ASN A 39 -16.46 1.82 -5.45
CA ASN A 39 -17.80 2.24 -5.04
C ASN A 39 -17.81 2.83 -3.62
N LEU A 40 -17.15 2.18 -2.66
CA LEU A 40 -17.00 2.68 -1.30
C LEU A 40 -16.30 4.04 -1.26
N GLY A 41 -15.16 4.17 -1.97
CA GLY A 41 -14.43 5.44 -2.06
C GLY A 41 -15.29 6.57 -2.64
N MET A 42 -16.12 6.26 -3.64
CA MET A 42 -17.04 7.23 -4.25
C MET A 42 -18.19 7.62 -3.34
N GLU A 43 -18.78 6.67 -2.60
CA GLU A 43 -19.80 6.95 -1.60
C GLU A 43 -19.28 7.94 -0.55
N TYR A 44 -18.07 7.69 -0.01
CA TYR A 44 -17.42 8.59 0.92
C TYR A 44 -17.05 9.94 0.29
N ALA A 45 -16.51 9.97 -0.93
CA ALA A 45 -16.14 11.22 -1.59
C ALA A 45 -17.34 12.14 -1.87
N ILE A 46 -18.53 11.56 -2.05
CA ILE A 46 -19.78 12.31 -2.24
C ILE A 46 -20.35 12.79 -0.89
N ALA A 47 -20.32 11.94 0.13
CA ALA A 47 -21.04 12.16 1.37
C ALA A 47 -20.20 12.82 2.49
N ASP A 48 -18.89 12.65 2.48
CA ASP A 48 -17.99 13.09 3.56
C ASP A 48 -17.06 14.23 3.11
N PRO A 49 -17.11 15.41 3.77
CA PRO A 49 -16.27 16.56 3.42
C PRO A 49 -14.76 16.30 3.54
N GLN A 50 -14.31 15.55 4.54
CA GLN A 50 -12.90 15.25 4.75
C GLN A 50 -12.37 14.37 3.62
N VAL A 51 -13.13 13.34 3.22
CA VAL A 51 -12.77 12.49 2.08
C VAL A 51 -12.80 13.28 0.77
N LYS A 52 -13.81 14.13 0.56
CA LYS A 52 -13.86 15.00 -0.63
C LYS A 52 -12.63 15.90 -0.73
N SER A 53 -12.22 16.52 0.36
CA SER A 53 -11.01 17.35 0.40
C SER A 53 -9.76 16.53 0.11
N LEU A 54 -9.64 15.32 0.66
CA LEU A 54 -8.53 14.40 0.36
C LEU A 54 -8.44 14.08 -1.14
N MET A 55 -9.57 13.77 -1.78
CA MET A 55 -9.62 13.47 -3.22
C MET A 55 -9.18 14.67 -4.07
N GLN A 56 -9.61 15.87 -3.70
CA GLN A 56 -9.19 17.11 -4.37
C GLN A 56 -7.68 17.36 -4.23
N TYR A 57 -7.12 17.12 -3.04
CA TYR A 57 -5.69 17.27 -2.79
C TYR A 57 -4.85 16.29 -3.61
N ILE A 58 -5.19 14.99 -3.59
CA ILE A 58 -4.46 13.94 -4.33
C ILE A 58 -4.50 14.19 -5.84
N SER A 59 -5.60 14.77 -6.34
CA SER A 59 -5.75 15.11 -7.76
C SER A 59 -5.07 16.45 -8.14
N GLY A 60 -4.62 17.23 -7.16
CA GLY A 60 -4.08 18.57 -7.36
C GLY A 60 -2.57 18.60 -7.67
N ASP A 61 -2.13 19.70 -8.27
CA ASP A 61 -0.75 19.88 -8.74
C ASP A 61 0.27 19.75 -7.61
N LYS A 62 -0.01 20.28 -6.42
CA LYS A 62 0.89 20.20 -5.27
C LYS A 62 1.26 18.75 -4.90
N PHE A 63 0.28 17.85 -4.90
CA PHE A 63 0.54 16.44 -4.61
C PHE A 63 1.37 15.80 -5.72
N LYS A 64 1.00 16.06 -6.99
CA LYS A 64 1.75 15.55 -8.16
C LYS A 64 3.20 16.05 -8.17
N GLU A 65 3.44 17.32 -7.86
CA GLU A 65 4.78 17.92 -7.74
C GLU A 65 5.60 17.26 -6.63
N ASN A 66 4.99 16.98 -5.46
CA ASN A 66 5.66 16.26 -4.38
C ASN A 66 6.04 14.83 -4.80
N VAL A 67 5.15 14.13 -5.51
CA VAL A 67 5.42 12.79 -6.05
C VAL A 67 6.60 12.82 -7.03
N LEU A 68 6.57 13.73 -8.01
CA LEU A 68 7.64 13.87 -9.01
C LEU A 68 8.98 14.25 -8.36
N SER A 69 8.94 15.15 -7.38
CA SER A 69 10.12 15.56 -6.62
C SER A 69 10.72 14.40 -5.82
N LEU A 70 9.88 13.54 -5.24
CA LEU A 70 10.33 12.33 -4.57
C LEU A 70 10.93 11.32 -5.55
N GLN A 71 10.27 11.05 -6.68
CA GLN A 71 10.75 10.12 -7.70
C GLN A 71 12.07 10.56 -8.35
N SER A 72 12.33 11.86 -8.40
CA SER A 72 13.58 12.44 -8.92
C SER A 72 14.70 12.50 -7.86
N SER A 73 14.43 12.08 -6.62
CA SER A 73 15.38 12.21 -5.51
C SER A 73 16.44 11.10 -5.50
N PRO A 74 17.66 11.37 -5.00
CA PRO A 74 18.68 10.34 -4.81
C PRO A 74 18.21 9.17 -3.93
N GLN A 75 17.31 9.44 -2.98
CA GLN A 75 16.73 8.43 -2.11
C GLN A 75 15.84 7.45 -2.89
N PHE A 76 15.08 7.94 -3.86
CA PHE A 76 14.27 7.09 -4.73
C PHE A 76 15.13 6.30 -5.72
N VAL A 77 16.18 6.91 -6.29
CA VAL A 77 17.13 6.20 -7.14
C VAL A 77 17.78 5.04 -6.37
N HIS A 78 18.20 5.28 -5.12
CA HIS A 78 18.74 4.23 -4.27
C HIS A 78 17.72 3.11 -3.97
N LEU A 79 16.45 3.47 -3.71
CA LEU A 79 15.38 2.48 -3.58
C LEU A 79 15.23 1.65 -4.87
N ALA A 80 15.28 2.28 -6.05
CA ALA A 80 15.18 1.60 -7.32
C ALA A 80 16.36 0.64 -7.56
N GLU A 81 17.59 1.05 -7.24
CA GLU A 81 18.77 0.20 -7.30
C GLU A 81 18.63 -1.03 -6.39
N VAL A 82 18.21 -0.85 -5.13
CA VAL A 82 17.98 -1.97 -4.20
C VAL A 82 16.86 -2.87 -4.72
N SER A 83 15.76 -2.31 -5.22
CA SER A 83 14.62 -3.07 -5.75
C SER A 83 15.03 -3.93 -6.95
N SER A 84 15.92 -3.42 -7.81
CA SER A 84 16.41 -4.16 -8.97
C SER A 84 17.18 -5.44 -8.62
N THR A 85 17.80 -5.50 -7.43
CA THR A 85 18.47 -6.72 -6.93
C THR A 85 17.50 -7.87 -6.64
N TYR A 86 16.20 -7.56 -6.55
CA TYR A 86 15.10 -8.51 -6.41
C TYR A 86 14.24 -8.61 -7.66
N HIS A 87 14.74 -8.16 -8.82
CA HIS A 87 14.00 -8.15 -10.09
C HIS A 87 12.68 -7.36 -10.02
N ILE A 88 12.67 -6.28 -9.24
CA ILE A 88 11.56 -5.33 -9.17
C ILE A 88 11.96 -4.03 -9.87
N ASP A 89 11.21 -3.64 -10.90
CA ASP A 89 11.42 -2.38 -11.61
C ASP A 89 10.65 -1.23 -10.96
N ALA A 90 11.29 -0.57 -9.98
CA ALA A 90 10.69 0.55 -9.26
C ALA A 90 10.30 1.74 -10.16
N PHE A 91 10.97 1.94 -11.31
CA PHE A 91 10.60 3.02 -12.25
C PHE A 91 9.36 2.65 -13.05
N SER A 92 9.25 1.40 -13.51
CA SER A 92 8.02 0.89 -14.10
C SER A 92 6.85 0.99 -13.13
N LEU A 93 7.06 0.64 -11.85
CA LEU A 93 6.06 0.80 -10.79
C LEU A 93 5.64 2.27 -10.62
N ALA A 94 6.62 3.18 -10.53
CA ALA A 94 6.37 4.62 -10.40
C ALA A 94 5.61 5.21 -11.60
N ASN A 95 5.92 4.78 -12.82
CA ASN A 95 5.23 5.25 -14.02
C ASN A 95 3.77 4.81 -14.09
N LYS A 96 3.46 3.58 -13.65
CA LYS A 96 2.08 3.12 -13.52
C LYS A 96 1.33 3.91 -12.46
N PHE A 97 1.98 4.22 -11.33
CA PHE A 97 1.41 5.11 -10.32
C PHE A 97 1.14 6.51 -10.87
N ASN A 98 2.08 7.10 -11.61
CA ASN A 98 1.89 8.40 -12.26
C ASN A 98 0.73 8.37 -13.26
N SER A 99 0.62 7.30 -14.05
CA SER A 99 -0.50 7.10 -14.98
C SER A 99 -1.84 7.02 -14.25
N ALA A 100 -1.86 6.38 -13.08
CA ALA A 100 -3.03 6.34 -12.21
C ALA A 100 -3.37 7.72 -11.59
N LEU A 101 -2.43 8.66 -11.48
CA LEU A 101 -2.71 10.04 -11.04
C LEU A 101 -3.28 10.94 -12.15
N ASP A 102 -3.22 10.50 -13.41
CA ASP A 102 -3.87 11.15 -14.57
C ASP A 102 -5.31 10.63 -14.78
N LEU A 103 -6.06 10.54 -13.68
CA LEU A 103 -7.37 9.89 -13.60
C LEU A 103 -8.37 10.40 -14.68
N PRO A 104 -8.98 9.50 -15.48
CA PRO A 104 -10.03 9.82 -16.45
C PRO A 104 -11.39 10.16 -15.80
N PRO A 105 -12.32 10.84 -16.51
CA PRO A 105 -13.60 11.26 -15.95
C PRO A 105 -14.47 10.07 -15.54
N LEU A 106 -15.06 10.18 -14.34
CA LEU A 106 -15.89 9.16 -13.75
C LEU A 106 -17.20 9.00 -14.54
N SER A 107 -17.40 7.84 -15.15
CA SER A 107 -18.65 7.45 -15.80
C SER A 107 -19.16 6.18 -15.12
N TYR A 108 -20.02 6.31 -14.11
CA TYR A 108 -20.73 5.16 -13.56
C TYR A 108 -22.12 5.51 -13.05
N LYS A 109 -23.05 4.57 -13.30
CA LYS A 109 -24.41 4.57 -12.76
C LYS A 109 -24.35 3.93 -11.37
N ILE A 110 -24.63 4.72 -10.35
CA ILE A 110 -24.71 4.28 -8.95
C ILE A 110 -25.86 3.27 -8.83
N ALA A 111 -25.56 2.01 -8.50
CA ALA A 111 -26.55 1.05 -8.06
C ALA A 111 -26.82 1.31 -6.57
N TYR A 112 -27.88 2.06 -6.28
CA TYR A 112 -28.34 2.29 -4.90
C TYR A 112 -28.93 1.00 -4.32
N THR A 113 -28.11 0.15 -3.69
CA THR A 113 -28.61 -0.98 -2.90
C THR A 113 -27.99 -1.11 -1.51
N ARG A 114 -27.12 -0.19 -1.07
CA ARG A 114 -26.74 -0.09 0.35
C ARG A 114 -27.56 1.00 1.03
N GLU A 115 -28.14 0.67 2.18
CA GLU A 115 -28.76 1.66 3.07
C GLU A 115 -27.76 2.79 3.31
N LYS A 116 -28.20 4.05 3.17
CA LYS A 116 -27.39 5.24 3.41
C LYS A 116 -26.83 5.20 4.83
N ARG A 117 -25.64 4.64 5.01
CA ARG A 117 -24.80 4.95 6.16
C ARG A 117 -24.36 6.38 5.96
N SER A 118 -24.61 7.24 6.94
CA SER A 118 -23.83 8.47 7.04
C SER A 118 -22.41 8.02 7.32
N PRO A 119 -21.43 8.20 6.41
CA PRO A 119 -20.06 7.87 6.73
C PRO A 119 -19.65 8.80 7.88
N GLY A 120 -19.45 8.23 9.08
CA GLY A 120 -19.38 9.02 10.32
C GLY A 120 -17.96 9.44 10.72
N ASP A 121 -16.94 8.78 10.15
CA ASP A 121 -15.56 8.85 10.65
C ASP A 121 -14.56 9.35 9.59
N GLY A 122 -15.03 10.03 8.54
CA GLY A 122 -14.17 10.57 7.50
C GLY A 122 -13.27 9.54 6.83
N VAL A 123 -12.00 9.88 6.66
CA VAL A 123 -10.99 9.01 6.05
C VAL A 123 -10.70 7.78 6.92
N ALA A 124 -10.79 7.88 8.25
CA ALA A 124 -10.63 6.72 9.13
C ALA A 124 -11.77 5.72 8.91
N GLY A 125 -13.01 6.20 8.75
CA GLY A 125 -14.16 5.38 8.38
C GLY A 125 -13.96 4.67 7.05
N LEU A 126 -13.53 5.41 6.03
CA LEU A 126 -13.26 4.85 4.69
C LEU A 126 -12.22 3.72 4.77
N VAL A 127 -11.09 3.96 5.45
CA VAL A 127 -10.02 2.98 5.58
C VAL A 127 -10.48 1.75 6.37
N LYS A 128 -11.31 1.93 7.40
CA LYS A 128 -11.87 0.83 8.18
C LYS A 128 -12.78 -0.04 7.32
N GLU A 129 -13.75 0.55 6.62
CA GLU A 129 -14.68 -0.20 5.78
C GLU A 129 -13.95 -0.86 4.58
N ALA A 130 -12.94 -0.19 4.01
CA ALA A 130 -12.10 -0.79 2.97
C ALA A 130 -11.29 -1.99 3.51
N ALA A 131 -10.78 -1.91 4.73
CA ALA A 131 -10.10 -3.04 5.36
C ALA A 131 -11.05 -4.23 5.59
N GLU A 132 -12.31 -3.97 5.96
CA GLU A 132 -13.34 -5.00 6.13
C GLU A 132 -13.77 -5.66 4.80
N LEU A 133 -13.71 -4.92 3.68
CA LEU A 133 -13.94 -5.47 2.34
C LEU A 133 -12.76 -6.29 1.82
N THR A 134 -11.56 -6.09 2.36
CA THR A 134 -10.36 -6.78 1.89
C THR A 134 -10.34 -8.21 2.45
N PRO A 135 -10.25 -9.26 1.62
CA PRO A 135 -10.20 -10.65 2.08
C PRO A 135 -8.81 -11.00 2.65
N LEU A 136 -8.45 -10.36 3.78
CA LEU A 136 -7.10 -10.40 4.34
C LEU A 136 -6.67 -11.81 4.75
N GLU A 137 -7.58 -12.64 5.26
CA GLU A 137 -7.26 -14.01 5.67
C GLU A 137 -7.00 -14.90 4.45
N GLU A 138 -7.82 -14.81 3.41
CA GLU A 138 -7.59 -15.53 2.15
C GLU A 138 -6.30 -15.06 1.47
N MET A 139 -6.07 -13.74 1.42
CA MET A 139 -4.82 -13.17 0.89
C MET A 139 -3.61 -13.65 1.70
N LYS A 140 -3.72 -13.77 3.02
CA LYS A 140 -2.66 -14.31 3.88
C LYS A 140 -2.36 -15.77 3.57
N VAL A 141 -3.39 -16.60 3.34
CA VAL A 141 -3.22 -18.00 2.92
C VAL A 141 -2.50 -18.08 1.57
N ALA A 142 -2.96 -17.31 0.58
CA ALA A 142 -2.33 -17.24 -0.73
C ALA A 142 -0.88 -16.75 -0.65
N TYR A 143 -0.62 -15.73 0.17
CA TYR A 143 0.72 -15.19 0.42
C TYR A 143 1.66 -16.25 0.99
N LYS A 144 1.23 -16.97 2.03
CA LYS A 144 2.04 -18.04 2.64
C LYS A 144 2.37 -19.14 1.63
N TYR A 145 1.37 -19.58 0.86
CA TYR A 145 1.59 -20.54 -0.21
C TYR A 145 2.65 -20.04 -1.21
N LYS A 146 2.54 -18.79 -1.66
CA LYS A 146 3.51 -18.20 -2.60
C LYS A 146 4.91 -18.11 -2.02
N VAL A 147 5.06 -17.66 -0.78
CA VAL A 147 6.36 -17.61 -0.09
C VAL A 147 6.98 -18.99 0.06
N ASP A 148 6.19 -20.03 0.31
CA ASP A 148 6.71 -21.40 0.45
C ASP A 148 7.15 -22.01 -0.89
N HIS A 149 6.57 -21.56 -2.00
CA HIS A 149 6.79 -22.16 -3.34
C HIS A 149 7.57 -21.26 -4.31
N ASN A 150 7.85 -20.01 -3.95
CA ASN A 150 8.69 -19.09 -4.72
C ASN A 150 9.91 -18.65 -3.87
N PRO A 151 11.10 -19.24 -4.12
CA PRO A 151 12.33 -18.88 -3.41
C PRO A 151 12.73 -17.40 -3.53
N GLU A 152 12.45 -16.75 -4.65
CA GLU A 152 12.78 -15.34 -4.87
C GLU A 152 11.89 -14.44 -3.99
N LEU A 153 10.58 -14.73 -3.97
CA LEU A 153 9.64 -14.04 -3.09
C LEU A 153 9.98 -14.29 -1.61
N LYS A 154 10.36 -15.53 -1.25
CA LYS A 154 10.80 -15.86 0.11
C LYS A 154 12.01 -15.04 0.54
N LEU A 155 13.01 -14.93 -0.34
CA LEU A 155 14.20 -14.13 -0.08
C LEU A 155 13.85 -12.65 0.10
N LEU A 156 13.08 -12.08 -0.83
CA LEU A 156 12.59 -10.70 -0.76
C LEU A 156 11.85 -10.45 0.57
N MET A 157 10.89 -11.30 0.92
CA MET A 157 10.11 -11.12 2.15
C MET A 157 10.96 -11.25 3.41
N SER A 158 11.94 -12.16 3.44
CA SER A 158 12.85 -12.29 4.58
C SER A 158 13.65 -10.99 4.83
N LYS A 159 14.00 -10.29 3.74
CA LYS A 159 14.75 -9.03 3.76
C LYS A 159 13.87 -7.84 4.11
N LEU A 160 12.64 -7.81 3.61
CA LEU A 160 11.66 -6.80 3.98
C LEU A 160 11.33 -6.87 5.48
N LEU A 161 11.16 -8.07 6.02
CA LEU A 161 10.76 -8.28 7.42
C LEU A 161 11.93 -8.24 8.42
N SER A 162 13.20 -8.33 7.97
CA SER A 162 14.38 -8.24 8.84
C SER A 162 14.68 -6.83 9.36
N GLY A 163 14.00 -5.81 8.81
CA GLY A 163 14.26 -4.41 9.11
C GLY A 163 15.30 -3.75 8.21
N GLU A 164 15.91 -4.49 7.28
CA GLU A 164 16.79 -3.91 6.24
C GLU A 164 16.05 -2.87 5.39
N ALA A 165 14.77 -3.13 5.06
CA ALA A 165 13.91 -2.19 4.33
C ALA A 165 13.79 -0.82 5.01
N LYS A 166 13.89 -0.75 6.35
CA LYS A 166 13.83 0.50 7.09
C LYS A 166 14.98 1.44 6.72
N GLN A 167 16.17 0.90 6.46
CA GLN A 167 17.34 1.70 6.13
C GLN A 167 17.19 2.39 4.77
N VAL A 168 16.52 1.73 3.83
CA VAL A 168 16.27 2.24 2.47
C VAL A 168 15.13 3.27 2.46
N LEU A 169 14.07 3.03 3.23
CA LEU A 169 12.85 3.83 3.18
C LEU A 169 12.83 5.01 4.19
N GLU A 170 13.60 4.94 5.28
CA GLU A 170 13.66 6.04 6.26
C GLU A 170 14.15 7.38 5.64
N PRO A 171 15.16 7.41 4.74
CA PRO A 171 15.52 8.61 3.99
C PRO A 171 14.37 9.17 3.14
N ILE A 172 13.57 8.30 2.50
CA ILE A 172 12.37 8.71 1.73
C ILE A 172 11.36 9.38 2.65
N PHE A 173 11.09 8.79 3.82
CA PHE A 173 10.16 9.41 4.78
C PHE A 173 10.68 10.72 5.35
N LYS A 174 11.98 10.90 5.47
CA LYS A 174 12.58 12.17 5.93
C LYS A 174 12.73 13.20 4.82
N SER A 175 12.47 12.83 3.56
CA SER A 175 12.56 13.75 2.43
C SER A 175 11.53 14.87 2.55
N LYS A 176 11.89 16.05 2.05
CA LYS A 176 10.99 17.22 2.06
C LYS A 176 9.65 16.95 1.37
N PRO A 177 9.59 16.34 0.16
CA PRO A 177 8.30 16.10 -0.51
C PRO A 177 7.36 15.19 0.30
N PHE A 178 7.91 14.19 1.01
CA PHE A 178 7.13 13.33 1.89
C PHE A 178 6.63 14.09 3.12
N GLN A 179 7.50 14.88 3.77
CA GLN A 179 7.12 15.67 4.95
C GLN A 179 6.11 16.76 4.62
N ASP A 180 6.21 17.39 3.45
CA ASP A 180 5.24 18.39 2.97
C ASP A 180 3.87 17.73 2.76
N THR A 181 3.83 16.56 2.12
CA THR A 181 2.58 15.80 1.95
C THR A 181 1.98 15.39 3.30
N LYS A 182 2.82 14.90 4.22
CA LYS A 182 2.39 14.56 5.59
C LYS A 182 1.81 15.77 6.32
N HIS A 183 2.43 16.94 6.18
CA HIS A 183 1.95 18.18 6.79
C HIS A 183 0.60 18.59 6.21
N ASP A 184 0.45 18.58 4.89
CA ASP A 184 -0.82 18.91 4.22
C ASP A 184 -1.98 18.03 4.70
N LEU A 185 -1.76 16.72 4.78
CA LEU A 185 -2.77 15.78 5.29
C LEU A 185 -3.16 16.09 6.75
N LYS A 186 -2.20 16.51 7.59
CA LYS A 186 -2.51 16.91 8.98
C LYS A 186 -3.33 18.20 9.03
N GLU A 187 -2.99 19.20 8.22
CA GLU A 187 -3.74 20.46 8.14
C GLU A 187 -5.18 20.23 7.64
N MET A 188 -5.39 19.20 6.81
CA MET A 188 -6.73 18.75 6.37
C MET A 188 -7.51 17.98 7.45
N GLY A 189 -6.93 17.80 8.64
CA GLY A 189 -7.54 17.07 9.75
C GLY A 189 -7.55 15.54 9.57
N ILE A 190 -6.75 15.00 8.64
CA ILE A 190 -6.66 13.56 8.41
C ILE A 190 -5.99 12.91 9.64
N PRO A 191 -6.61 11.89 10.25
CA PRO A 191 -6.12 11.32 11.51
C PRO A 191 -4.95 10.35 11.26
N LEU A 192 -3.79 10.88 10.83
CA LEU A 192 -2.64 10.08 10.39
C LEU A 192 -2.15 9.07 11.44
N ASP A 193 -2.19 9.42 12.72
CA ASP A 193 -1.72 8.53 13.79
C ASP A 193 -2.68 7.33 13.96
N GLN A 194 -3.99 7.56 13.90
CA GLN A 194 -5.00 6.49 13.90
C GLN A 194 -4.87 5.59 12.68
N LEU A 195 -4.66 6.19 11.50
CA LEU A 195 -4.44 5.45 10.26
C LEU A 195 -3.16 4.60 10.33
N GLU A 196 -2.07 5.13 10.90
CA GLU A 196 -0.85 4.36 11.15
C GLU A 196 -1.15 3.16 12.06
N GLU A 197 -1.82 3.37 13.19
CA GLU A 197 -2.17 2.29 14.13
C GLU A 197 -3.01 1.19 13.45
N MET A 198 -4.02 1.57 12.67
CA MET A 198 -4.84 0.63 11.91
C MET A 198 -3.99 -0.18 10.92
N LEU A 199 -3.17 0.49 10.11
CA LEU A 199 -2.31 -0.18 9.13
C LEU A 199 -1.32 -1.14 9.81
N VAL A 200 -0.67 -0.70 10.88
CA VAL A 200 0.24 -1.54 11.66
C VAL A 200 -0.47 -2.77 12.21
N GLY A 201 -1.70 -2.59 12.74
CA GLY A 201 -2.52 -3.70 13.23
C GLY A 201 -2.81 -4.74 12.15
N HIS A 202 -3.17 -4.32 10.93
CA HIS A 202 -3.41 -5.22 9.81
C HIS A 202 -2.13 -5.94 9.38
N LEU A 203 -1.00 -5.24 9.29
CA LEU A 203 0.28 -5.82 8.88
C LEU A 203 0.79 -6.85 9.90
N HIS A 204 0.63 -6.56 11.21
CA HIS A 204 0.96 -7.51 12.26
C HIS A 204 0.15 -8.82 12.14
N LYS A 205 -1.15 -8.71 11.83
CA LYS A 205 -2.02 -9.87 11.63
C LYS A 205 -1.65 -10.62 10.34
N PHE A 206 -1.40 -9.90 9.25
CA PHE A 206 -1.10 -10.47 7.95
C PHE A 206 0.22 -11.27 7.97
N PHE A 207 1.29 -10.66 8.48
CA PHE A 207 2.64 -11.24 8.49
C PHE A 207 2.99 -12.02 9.78
N ASP A 208 2.02 -12.20 10.69
CA ASP A 208 2.24 -12.91 11.97
C ASP A 208 3.40 -12.31 12.81
N LEU A 209 3.63 -11.00 12.76
CA LEU A 209 4.81 -10.34 13.37
C LEU A 209 4.83 -10.36 14.91
N ASN A 210 3.72 -10.77 15.53
CA ASN A 210 3.59 -10.96 16.97
C ASN A 210 3.59 -12.44 17.39
N ALA A 211 3.58 -13.39 16.44
CA ALA A 211 3.77 -14.80 16.75
C ALA A 211 5.24 -15.00 17.12
N LYS A 212 5.51 -15.52 18.33
CA LYS A 212 6.86 -15.92 18.73
C LYS A 212 7.43 -16.80 17.61
N VAL A 213 8.59 -16.40 17.07
CA VAL A 213 9.38 -17.26 16.18
C VAL A 213 9.59 -18.57 16.93
N GLU A 214 8.95 -19.66 16.48
CA GLU A 214 9.32 -20.99 16.97
C GLU A 214 10.80 -21.20 16.59
N PRO A 215 11.68 -21.49 17.56
CA PRO A 215 13.07 -21.77 17.23
C PRO A 215 13.09 -22.97 16.29
N LEU A 216 13.75 -22.80 15.14
CA LEU A 216 14.04 -23.89 14.20
C LEU A 216 14.55 -25.08 15.01
N SER A 217 13.75 -26.15 15.04
CA SER A 217 14.12 -27.40 15.69
C SER A 217 15.38 -27.93 15.00
N VAL A 218 16.51 -27.85 15.72
CA VAL A 218 17.79 -28.42 15.30
C VAL A 218 17.57 -29.92 15.08
N PRO A 219 17.97 -30.50 13.93
CA PRO A 219 17.85 -31.93 13.70
C PRO A 219 18.61 -32.66 14.81
N GLN A 220 17.92 -33.53 15.55
CA GLN A 220 18.60 -34.45 16.45
C GLN A 220 19.36 -35.46 15.59
N THR A 221 20.68 -35.31 15.54
CA THR A 221 21.58 -36.34 15.02
C THR A 221 21.59 -37.49 16.02
N ASN A 222 21.05 -38.64 15.61
CA ASN A 222 21.34 -39.93 16.23
C ASN A 222 22.77 -40.37 15.94
#